data_AF-A0A853BVA4-F1
#
_entry.id   AF-A0A853BVA4-F1
#
_cell.length_a   1.000
_cell.length_b   1.000
_cell.length_c   1.000
_cell.angle_alpha   90.00
_cell.angle_beta   90.00
_cell.angle_gamma   90.00
#
_symmetry.space_group_name_H-M   'P 1'
#
loop_
_entity.id
_entity.type
_entity.pdbx_description
1 polymer ?
#
loop_
_entity_poly.entity_id
_entity_poly.type
_entity_poly.pdbx_seq_one_letter_code
_entity_poly.pdbx_strand_id
1 'polypeptide(L)'
;MRMPAGQITVAEPTAAALVAARFPQWAGPPLERSGGLLDVPRLRGHWEDVRDLPRGESPDVMSHTDLMPGTLLVREGRITGVLDAGGLGPADPALGLVGAWHLVEEGSRQALREALGSDDAEWERGRAWALEQALGPVWYYRDSNPPMSRIGRRTLRRVLEAG
;
A
#
# COMPACT_ATOMS: atom_id res chain seq x y z
N MET A 1 -24.14 -15.84 5.72
CA MET A 1 -24.37 -16.04 4.27
C MET A 1 -24.26 -17.54 3.98
N ARG A 2 -25.36 -18.23 3.64
CA ARG A 2 -25.34 -19.67 3.27
C ARG A 2 -25.06 -19.78 1.78
N MET A 3 -23.94 -20.39 1.41
CA MET A 3 -23.59 -20.62 0.00
C MET A 3 -24.45 -21.77 -0.58
N PRO A 4 -24.95 -21.65 -1.82
CA PRO A 4 -25.75 -22.70 -2.46
C PRO A 4 -24.90 -23.93 -2.81
N ALA A 5 -25.54 -25.11 -2.79
CA ALA A 5 -24.89 -26.38 -3.10
C ALA A 5 -24.38 -26.41 -4.56
N GLY A 6 -23.08 -26.67 -4.73
CA GLY A 6 -22.42 -26.75 -6.05
C GLY A 6 -21.27 -25.77 -6.27
N GLN A 7 -21.00 -24.84 -5.33
CA GLN A 7 -19.82 -23.98 -5.40
C GLN A 7 -18.59 -24.69 -4.84
N ILE A 8 -17.55 -24.82 -5.65
CA ILE A 8 -16.22 -25.25 -5.19
C ILE A 8 -15.66 -24.12 -4.33
N THR A 9 -15.35 -24.43 -3.07
CA THR A 9 -14.62 -23.50 -2.22
C THR A 9 -13.16 -23.55 -2.65
N VAL A 10 -12.71 -22.51 -3.35
CA VAL A 10 -11.29 -22.36 -3.71
C VAL A 10 -10.62 -21.69 -2.52
N ALA A 11 -9.62 -22.36 -1.93
CA ALA A 11 -8.81 -21.74 -0.89
C ALA A 11 -8.12 -20.50 -1.45
N GLU A 12 -8.01 -19.44 -0.65
CA GLU A 12 -7.42 -18.16 -1.05
C GLU A 12 -5.99 -18.30 -1.66
N PRO A 13 -5.11 -19.20 -1.15
CA PRO A 13 -3.83 -19.49 -1.80
C PRO A 13 -3.97 -20.07 -3.22
N THR A 14 -5.00 -20.88 -3.47
CA THR A 14 -5.26 -21.47 -4.79
C THR A 14 -5.81 -20.41 -5.75
N ALA A 15 -6.65 -19.49 -5.26
CA ALA A 15 -7.13 -18.37 -6.05
C ALA A 15 -5.97 -17.43 -6.43
N ALA A 16 -5.12 -17.09 -5.47
CA ALA A 16 -3.91 -16.28 -5.69
C ALA A 16 -2.96 -16.94 -6.70
N ALA A 17 -2.70 -18.25 -6.59
CA ALA A 17 -1.86 -18.98 -7.53
C ALA A 17 -2.44 -19.01 -8.95
N LEU A 18 -3.75 -19.20 -9.10
CA LEU A 18 -4.43 -19.17 -10.39
C LEU A 18 -4.43 -17.77 -11.01
N VAL A 19 -4.63 -16.73 -10.19
CA VAL A 19 -4.53 -15.34 -10.62
C VAL A 19 -3.10 -15.02 -11.05
N ALA A 20 -2.08 -15.41 -10.29
CA ALA A 20 -0.68 -15.21 -10.66
C ALA A 20 -0.30 -15.96 -11.95
N ALA A 21 -0.80 -17.19 -12.14
CA ALA A 21 -0.54 -17.97 -13.35
C ALA A 21 -1.24 -17.38 -14.59
N ARG A 22 -2.45 -16.84 -14.43
CA ARG A 22 -3.28 -16.29 -15.52
C ARG A 22 -2.94 -14.83 -15.82
N PHE A 23 -2.57 -14.08 -14.79
CA PHE A 23 -2.28 -12.64 -14.77
C PHE A 23 -0.98 -12.41 -13.99
N PRO A 24 0.18 -12.81 -14.54
CA PRO A 24 1.47 -12.67 -13.87
C PRO A 24 1.81 -11.21 -13.52
N GLN A 25 1.20 -10.23 -14.22
CA GLN A 25 1.28 -8.82 -13.86
C GLN A 25 0.59 -8.45 -12.53
N TRP A 26 -0.15 -9.37 -11.93
CA TRP A 26 -0.79 -9.23 -10.61
C TRP A 26 -0.09 -10.07 -9.53
N ALA A 27 0.95 -10.82 -9.88
CA ALA A 27 1.71 -11.66 -8.94
C ALA A 27 2.71 -10.87 -8.08
N GLY A 28 2.78 -9.55 -8.27
CA GLY A 28 3.69 -8.63 -7.61
C GLY A 28 3.73 -7.30 -8.36
N PRO A 29 4.37 -6.28 -7.78
CA PRO A 29 4.39 -4.97 -8.41
C PRO A 29 5.17 -4.98 -9.75
N PRO A 30 4.74 -4.20 -10.77
CA PRO A 30 5.32 -4.22 -12.11
C PRO A 30 6.65 -3.47 -12.16
N LEU A 31 7.68 -4.06 -11.54
CA LEU A 31 9.02 -3.49 -11.43
C LEU A 31 9.71 -3.34 -12.80
N GLU A 32 9.34 -4.15 -13.79
CA GLU A 32 9.90 -4.08 -15.15
C GLU A 32 9.58 -2.75 -15.83
N ARG A 33 8.37 -2.19 -15.59
CA ARG A 33 7.96 -0.88 -16.14
C ARG A 33 8.64 0.30 -15.45
N SER A 34 9.34 0.03 -14.35
CA SER A 34 10.03 1.04 -13.55
C SER A 34 11.51 1.20 -13.92
N GLY A 35 12.01 0.40 -14.86
CA GLY A 35 13.39 0.47 -15.35
C GLY A 35 13.75 1.88 -15.86
N GLY A 36 14.89 2.41 -15.42
CA GLY A 36 15.36 3.76 -15.75
C GLY A 36 14.61 4.90 -15.04
N LEU A 37 13.53 4.60 -14.30
CA LEU A 37 12.78 5.57 -13.50
C LEU A 37 13.01 5.43 -12.00
N LEU A 38 13.31 4.20 -11.55
CA LEU A 38 13.47 3.82 -10.14
C LEU A 38 14.65 2.86 -9.96
N ASP A 39 15.16 2.78 -8.73
CA ASP A 39 16.14 1.77 -8.30
C ASP A 39 15.46 0.42 -8.12
N VAL A 40 15.20 -0.24 -9.26
CA VAL A 40 14.49 -1.52 -9.31
C VAL A 40 15.17 -2.62 -8.48
N PRO A 41 16.51 -2.80 -8.50
CA PRO A 41 17.16 -3.78 -7.63
C PRO A 41 16.88 -3.57 -6.14
N ARG A 42 16.98 -2.33 -5.65
CA ARG A 42 16.70 -2.03 -4.24
C ARG A 42 15.24 -2.24 -3.87
N LEU A 43 14.31 -1.84 -4.74
CA LEU A 43 12.88 -2.06 -4.55
C LEU A 43 12.52 -3.55 -4.55
N ARG A 44 13.18 -4.35 -5.39
CA ARG A 44 13.00 -5.81 -5.42
C ARG A 44 13.46 -6.45 -4.12
N GLY A 45 14.65 -6.11 -3.64
CA GLY A 45 15.15 -6.62 -2.36
C GLY A 45 14.19 -6.31 -1.22
N HIS A 46 13.73 -5.05 -1.13
CA HIS A 46 12.76 -4.68 -0.11
C HIS A 46 11.42 -5.41 -0.26
N TRP A 47 10.91 -5.62 -1.49
CA TRP A 47 9.71 -6.42 -1.72
C TRP A 47 9.89 -7.87 -1.26
N GLU A 48 11.03 -8.49 -1.55
CA GLU A 48 11.35 -9.85 -1.12
C GLU A 48 11.37 -9.98 0.41
N ASP A 49 11.82 -8.94 1.12
CA ASP A 49 11.82 -8.91 2.59
C ASP A 49 10.40 -8.82 3.19
N VAL A 50 9.47 -8.13 2.52
CA VAL A 50 8.16 -7.78 3.09
C VAL A 50 6.97 -8.58 2.55
N ARG A 51 7.10 -9.22 1.38
CA ARG A 51 5.97 -9.90 0.70
C ARG A 51 5.40 -11.09 1.49
N ASP A 52 6.23 -11.70 2.33
CA ASP A 52 5.91 -12.90 3.09
C ASP A 52 5.59 -12.57 4.57
N LEU A 53 5.40 -11.29 4.90
CA LEU A 53 5.03 -10.86 6.25
C LEU A 53 3.67 -11.44 6.67
N PRO A 54 3.55 -12.02 7.87
CA PRO A 54 2.29 -12.58 8.33
C PRO A 54 1.26 -11.48 8.56
N ARG A 55 0.03 -11.70 8.09
CA ARG A 55 -1.14 -10.81 8.26
C ARG A 55 -1.50 -10.53 9.72
N GLY A 56 -1.08 -11.39 10.65
CA GLY A 56 -1.48 -11.35 12.06
C GLY A 56 -2.90 -11.87 12.29
N GLU A 57 -3.36 -11.83 13.55
CA GLU A 57 -4.70 -12.33 13.94
C GLU A 57 -5.77 -11.22 13.98
N SER A 58 -5.37 -9.95 13.84
CA SER A 58 -6.30 -8.83 13.87
C SER A 58 -7.35 -8.92 12.76
N PRO A 59 -8.65 -8.81 13.09
CA PRO A 59 -9.71 -8.87 12.08
C PRO A 59 -9.57 -7.73 11.09
N ASP A 60 -10.19 -7.89 9.93
CA ASP A 60 -10.31 -6.78 8.98
C ASP A 60 -11.11 -5.63 9.60
N VAL A 61 -10.67 -4.42 9.28
CA VAL A 61 -11.30 -3.16 9.72
C VAL A 61 -11.75 -2.36 8.52
N MET A 62 -12.73 -1.47 8.73
CA MET A 62 -13.13 -0.52 7.68
C MET A 62 -11.95 0.39 7.33
N SER A 63 -11.52 0.37 6.07
CA SER A 63 -10.38 1.14 5.56
C SER A 63 -10.80 2.02 4.40
N HIS A 64 -10.21 3.22 4.34
CA HIS A 64 -10.29 4.13 3.20
C HIS A 64 -9.58 3.59 1.95
N THR A 65 -8.62 2.68 2.13
CA THR A 65 -7.77 2.05 1.10
C THR A 65 -6.82 2.98 0.34
N ASP A 66 -7.10 4.29 0.26
CA ASP A 66 -6.33 5.25 -0.54
C ASP A 66 -6.04 6.57 0.21
N LEU A 67 -5.34 6.50 1.36
CA LEU A 67 -4.98 7.70 2.14
C LEU A 67 -3.72 8.35 1.58
N MET A 68 -3.92 9.33 0.69
CA MET A 68 -2.84 10.04 0.00
C MET A 68 -3.07 11.56 -0.01
N PRO A 69 -2.07 12.40 -0.38
CA PRO A 69 -2.24 13.85 -0.34
C PRO A 69 -3.44 14.37 -1.14
N GLY A 70 -3.82 13.68 -2.23
CA GLY A 70 -4.96 14.06 -3.06
C GLY A 70 -6.34 13.77 -2.44
N THR A 71 -6.41 12.90 -1.44
CA THR A 71 -7.67 12.49 -0.79
C THR A 71 -7.94 13.24 0.52
N LEU A 72 -7.06 14.16 0.93
CA LEU A 72 -7.20 14.89 2.19
C LEU A 72 -7.41 16.39 2.00
N LEU A 73 -8.38 16.94 2.74
CA LEU A 73 -8.56 18.38 2.90
C LEU A 73 -7.86 18.85 4.17
N VAL A 74 -7.01 19.86 4.05
CA VAL A 74 -6.28 20.46 5.17
C VAL A 74 -6.59 21.94 5.26
N ARG A 75 -6.95 22.41 6.46
CA ARG A 75 -7.14 23.82 6.78
C ARG A 75 -6.40 24.14 8.06
N GLU A 76 -5.57 25.19 8.04
CA GLU A 76 -4.84 25.68 9.22
C GLU A 76 -4.03 24.56 9.92
N GLY A 77 -3.41 23.68 9.13
CA GLY A 77 -2.61 22.57 9.62
C GLY A 77 -3.41 21.39 10.18
N ARG A 78 -4.75 21.36 10.03
CA ARG A 78 -5.62 20.28 10.50
C ARG A 78 -6.34 19.62 9.33
N ILE A 79 -6.51 18.30 9.39
CA ILE A 79 -7.36 17.56 8.45
C ILE A 79 -8.81 17.93 8.74
N THR A 80 -9.53 18.40 7.72
CA THR A 80 -10.94 18.81 7.81
C THR A 80 -11.87 17.95 6.97
N GLY A 81 -11.33 17.05 6.16
CA GLY A 81 -12.13 16.16 5.33
C GLY A 81 -11.29 15.11 4.63
N VAL A 82 -11.96 14.02 4.27
CA VAL A 82 -11.42 12.92 3.48
C VAL A 82 -12.33 12.74 2.27
N LEU A 83 -11.73 12.69 1.08
CA LEU A 83 -12.39 12.55 -0.21
C LEU A 83 -12.13 11.15 -0.77
N ASP A 84 -12.90 10.78 -1.79
CA ASP A 84 -12.73 9.52 -2.53
C ASP A 84 -12.96 8.24 -1.71
N ALA A 85 -14.09 8.24 -0.99
CA ALA A 85 -14.56 7.11 -0.21
C ALA A 85 -15.09 5.93 -1.06
N GLY A 86 -14.81 5.90 -2.37
CA GLY A 86 -15.30 4.86 -3.29
C GLY A 86 -14.71 3.47 -3.00
N GLY A 87 -13.53 3.42 -2.38
CA GLY A 87 -12.83 2.19 -2.00
C GLY A 87 -13.13 1.69 -0.57
N LEU A 88 -14.03 2.33 0.18
CA LEU A 88 -14.30 1.93 1.57
C LEU A 88 -14.70 0.45 1.67
N GLY A 89 -13.97 -0.29 2.49
CA GLY A 89 -14.24 -1.71 2.70
C GLY A 89 -13.44 -2.32 3.84
N PRO A 90 -13.77 -3.57 4.23
CA PRO A 90 -12.97 -4.33 5.17
C PRO A 90 -11.58 -4.63 4.57
N ALA A 91 -10.52 -4.35 5.33
CA ALA A 91 -9.15 -4.62 4.92
C ALA A 91 -8.23 -4.86 6.13
N ASP A 92 -6.98 -5.27 5.86
CA ASP A 92 -5.90 -5.27 6.84
C ASP A 92 -5.79 -3.93 7.55
N PRO A 93 -5.80 -3.87 8.91
CA PRO A 93 -5.46 -2.66 9.65
C PRO A 93 -4.19 -1.97 9.16
N ALA A 94 -3.18 -2.74 8.76
CA ALA A 94 -1.92 -2.22 8.22
C ALA A 94 -2.11 -1.41 6.93
N LEU A 95 -3.16 -1.67 6.13
CA LEU A 95 -3.44 -0.89 4.93
C LEU A 95 -3.71 0.59 5.26
N GLY A 96 -4.29 0.90 6.42
CA GLY A 96 -4.50 2.29 6.84
C GLY A 96 -3.20 3.06 7.06
N LEU A 97 -2.10 2.36 7.34
CA LEU A 97 -0.80 2.96 7.65
C LEU A 97 -0.11 3.54 6.42
N VAL A 98 -0.58 3.29 5.19
CA VAL A 98 0.00 3.89 3.97
C VAL A 98 0.12 5.42 4.06
N GLY A 99 -0.79 6.06 4.80
CA GLY A 99 -0.75 7.50 5.09
C GLY A 99 0.56 7.94 5.77
N ALA A 100 1.21 7.08 6.55
CA ALA A 100 2.48 7.36 7.21
C ALA A 100 3.61 7.63 6.21
N TRP A 101 3.61 6.95 5.06
CA TRP A 101 4.61 7.16 3.99
C TRP A 101 4.15 8.21 2.98
N HIS A 102 2.85 8.23 2.67
CA HIS A 102 2.30 9.18 1.72
C HIS A 102 2.28 10.61 2.23
N LEU A 103 2.05 10.85 3.52
CA LEU A 103 1.71 12.17 4.04
C LEU A 103 2.86 12.83 4.81
N VAL A 104 3.55 12.09 5.67
CA VAL A 104 4.43 12.68 6.69
C VAL A 104 5.92 12.37 6.49
N GLU A 105 6.77 13.24 7.03
CA GLU A 105 8.22 13.02 7.10
C GLU A 105 8.60 12.11 8.27
N GLU A 106 9.85 11.63 8.29
CA GLU A 106 10.34 10.60 9.22
C GLU A 106 10.02 10.90 10.70
N GLY A 107 10.38 12.09 11.20
CA GLY A 107 10.15 12.44 12.61
C GLY A 107 8.66 12.46 13.00
N SER A 108 7.79 12.84 12.08
CA SER A 108 6.33 12.80 12.28
C SER A 108 5.77 11.39 12.13
N ARG A 109 6.46 10.52 11.39
CA ARG A 109 6.04 9.13 11.16
C ARG A 109 6.14 8.30 12.43
N GLN A 110 7.21 8.48 13.22
CA GLN A 110 7.36 7.82 14.51
C GLN A 110 6.27 8.25 15.50
N ALA A 111 5.99 9.55 15.60
CA ALA A 111 4.90 10.06 16.45
C ALA A 111 3.53 9.51 16.04
N LEU A 112 3.28 9.38 14.73
CA LEU A 112 2.06 8.74 14.21
C LEU A 112 1.98 7.27 14.60
N ARG A 113 3.09 6.52 14.45
CA ARG A 113 3.18 5.11 14.84
C ARG A 113 2.83 4.90 16.31
N GLU A 114 3.43 5.71 17.19
CA GLU A 114 3.19 5.67 18.63
C GLU A 114 1.74 6.01 18.98
N ALA A 115 1.17 7.04 18.34
CA ALA A 115 -0.22 7.44 18.57
C ALA A 115 -1.24 6.38 18.11
N LEU A 116 -0.90 5.59 17.09
CA LEU A 116 -1.72 4.49 16.60
C LEU A 116 -1.49 3.18 17.37
N GLY A 117 -0.44 3.09 18.19
CA GLY A 117 -0.08 1.86 18.91
C GLY A 117 0.33 0.71 17.99
N SER A 118 0.87 1.01 16.81
CA SER A 118 1.19 0.01 15.80
C SER A 118 2.49 -0.75 16.12
N ASP A 119 2.39 -2.07 16.23
CA ASP A 119 3.53 -2.95 16.50
C ASP A 119 4.48 -3.05 15.29
N ASP A 120 5.64 -3.69 15.46
CA ASP A 120 6.64 -3.82 14.40
C ASP A 120 6.11 -4.55 13.17
N ALA A 121 5.31 -5.59 13.36
CA ALA A 121 4.82 -6.42 12.26
C ALA A 121 3.76 -5.70 11.43
N GLU A 122 2.80 -5.04 12.10
CA GLU A 122 1.79 -4.21 11.45
C GLU A 122 2.42 -3.01 10.73
N TRP A 123 3.43 -2.39 11.36
CA TRP A 123 4.14 -1.27 10.76
C TRP A 123 4.87 -1.66 9.47
N GLU A 124 5.61 -2.77 9.48
CA GLU A 124 6.28 -3.26 8.26
C GLU A 124 5.28 -3.72 7.19
N ARG A 125 4.12 -4.29 7.56
CA ARG A 125 3.04 -4.54 6.58
C ARG A 125 2.50 -3.23 5.99
N GLY A 126 2.34 -2.19 6.81
CA GLY A 126 1.93 -0.87 6.34
C GLY A 126 2.92 -0.27 5.34
N ARG A 127 4.22 -0.46 5.60
CA ARG A 127 5.30 -0.09 4.70
C ARG A 127 5.24 -0.85 3.38
N ALA A 128 4.92 -2.14 3.43
CA ALA A 128 4.73 -2.99 2.25
C ALA A 128 3.54 -2.53 1.41
N TRP A 129 2.42 -2.15 2.03
CA TRP A 129 1.28 -1.57 1.31
C TRP A 129 1.65 -0.24 0.63
N ALA A 130 2.42 0.62 1.30
CA ALA A 130 2.88 1.88 0.72
C ALA A 130 3.83 1.67 -0.47
N LEU A 131 4.68 0.64 -0.42
CA LEU A 131 5.53 0.21 -1.53
C LEU A 131 4.67 -0.18 -2.74
N GLU A 132 3.69 -1.07 -2.54
CA GLU A 132 2.80 -1.56 -3.60
C GLU A 132 2.06 -0.41 -4.29
N GLN A 133 1.38 0.43 -3.51
CA GLN A 133 0.58 1.54 -4.04
C GLN A 133 1.43 2.58 -4.78
N ALA A 134 2.67 2.81 -4.35
CA ALA A 134 3.50 3.88 -4.90
C ALA A 134 4.23 3.50 -6.21
N LEU A 135 4.34 2.21 -6.56
CA LEU A 135 5.07 1.76 -7.75
C LEU A 135 4.35 2.11 -9.05
N GLY A 136 3.05 1.82 -9.13
CA GLY A 136 2.20 2.08 -10.31
C GLY A 136 2.22 3.55 -10.78
N PRO A 137 1.94 4.52 -9.89
CA PRO A 137 1.86 5.93 -10.24
C PRO A 137 3.11 6.52 -10.89
N VAL A 138 4.31 6.00 -10.56
CA VAL A 138 5.57 6.57 -11.07
C VAL A 138 5.66 6.47 -12.58
N TRP A 139 5.40 5.29 -13.14
CA TRP A 139 5.50 5.06 -14.58
C TRP A 139 4.19 5.39 -15.31
N TYR A 140 3.03 5.10 -14.69
CA TYR A 140 1.73 5.30 -15.33
C TYR A 140 1.41 6.79 -15.54
N TYR A 141 1.72 7.62 -14.54
CA TYR A 141 1.42 9.06 -14.57
C TYR A 141 2.62 9.92 -14.95
N ARG A 142 3.71 9.33 -15.44
CA ARG A 142 4.96 10.05 -15.75
C ARG A 142 4.71 11.31 -16.58
N ASP A 143 3.91 11.17 -17.64
CA ASP A 143 3.67 12.22 -18.62
C ASP A 143 2.28 12.86 -18.46
N SER A 144 1.28 12.09 -18.01
CA SER A 144 -0.13 12.52 -17.92
C SER A 144 -0.49 13.24 -16.62
N ASN A 145 0.17 12.90 -15.51
CA ASN A 145 -0.04 13.57 -14.22
C ASN A 145 1.28 13.60 -13.42
N PRO A 146 2.21 14.50 -13.77
CA PRO A 146 3.50 14.59 -13.12
C PRO A 146 3.46 14.79 -11.59
N PRO A 147 2.51 15.55 -11.00
CA PRO A 147 2.32 15.59 -9.55
C PRO A 147 2.11 14.20 -8.94
N MET A 148 1.27 13.36 -9.55
CA MET A 148 0.99 12.01 -9.06
C MET A 148 2.23 11.11 -9.15
N SER A 149 2.96 11.17 -10.26
CA SER A 149 4.24 10.46 -10.40
C SER A 149 5.27 10.86 -9.32
N ARG A 150 5.32 12.16 -8.96
CA ARG A 150 6.19 12.64 -7.87
C ARG A 150 5.77 12.14 -6.49
N ILE A 151 4.47 11.99 -6.21
CA ILE A 151 3.97 11.40 -4.96
C ILE A 151 4.47 9.95 -4.84
N GLY A 152 4.35 9.16 -5.91
CA GLY A 152 4.88 7.80 -5.95
C GLY A 152 6.38 7.77 -5.64
N ARG A 153 7.19 8.57 -6.36
CA ARG A 153 8.65 8.64 -6.12
C ARG A 153 9.01 9.04 -4.69
N ARG A 154 8.32 10.04 -4.13
CA ARG A 154 8.56 10.48 -2.74
C ARG A 154 8.24 9.36 -1.75
N THR A 155 7.13 8.68 -1.95
CA THR A 155 6.70 7.57 -1.08
C THR A 155 7.72 6.44 -1.13
N LEU A 156 8.14 6.01 -2.33
CA LEU A 156 9.15 4.96 -2.50
C LEU A 156 10.49 5.32 -1.84
N ARG A 157 10.92 6.58 -1.98
CA ARG A 157 12.13 7.06 -1.29
C ARG A 157 11.99 6.92 0.23
N ARG A 158 10.88 7.39 0.81
CA ARG A 158 10.60 7.29 2.25
C ARG A 158 10.51 5.84 2.72
N VAL A 159 9.87 4.97 1.93
CA VAL A 159 9.81 3.53 2.19
C VAL A 159 11.23 2.97 2.25
N LEU A 160 12.12 3.30 1.31
CA LEU A 160 13.47 2.75 1.26
C LEU A 160 14.44 3.34 2.31
N GLU A 161 14.18 4.55 2.80
CA GLU A 161 14.99 5.23 3.82
C GLU A 161 14.59 4.88 5.26
N ALA A 162 13.38 4.37 5.48
CA ALA A 162 12.95 3.92 6.79
C ALA A 162 13.81 2.72 7.23
N GLY A 163 14.55 2.88 8.32
CA GLY A 163 15.42 1.86 8.92
C GLY A 163 15.54 2.09 10.42
#